data_AF-A0A1Q3AJM5-F1
#
_entry.id   AF-A0A1Q3AJM5-F1
#
_cell.length_a   1.000
_cell.length_b   1.000
_cell.length_c   1.000
_cell.angle_alpha   90.00
_cell.angle_beta   90.00
_cell.angle_gamma   90.00
#
_symmetry.space_group_name_H-M   'P 1'
#
loop_
_entity.id
_entity.type
_entity.pdbx_description
1 polymer ?
#
loop_
_entity_poly.entity_id
_entity_poly.type
_entity_poly.pdbx_seq_one_letter_code
_entity_poly.pdbx_strand_id
1 'polypeptide(L)'
;MTYAGVILFDPSPSPHSTVPSSFYISKSYFSLIYEKNNRKEHKTLGLLAMSHAQLDLKAQLRQYKLYHNEKTNVLIHMIFVPAILFSSSCMFHRIHLGYGITLTHVQSAIFALHYLLLCFMPGLIASSLLFILNWSLDNGKIQLHLSQEVSLFVVSWIVQFIGHGYFERRRPALMDNLIQSLVTAPYFVLFEVLFKLGFYKQLQAELERSVQEAKST
;
A
#
# COMPACT_ATOMS: atom_id res chain seq x y z
N MET A 1 8.67 -13.05 33.53
CA MET A 1 9.53 -14.10 34.11
C MET A 1 8.68 -15.34 34.36
N THR A 2 8.72 -16.34 33.48
CA THR A 2 8.42 -17.73 33.87
C THR A 2 9.17 -18.67 32.92
N TYR A 3 9.76 -19.70 33.52
CA TYR A 3 10.97 -20.41 33.10
C TYR A 3 10.81 -21.33 31.89
N ALA A 4 11.91 -21.45 31.14
CA ALA A 4 12.19 -22.52 30.21
C ALA A 4 12.23 -23.88 30.94
N GLY A 5 11.38 -24.81 30.54
CA GLY A 5 11.49 -26.22 30.89
C GLY A 5 12.20 -26.97 29.78
N VAL A 6 13.53 -26.97 29.79
CA VAL A 6 14.33 -27.92 29.02
C VAL A 6 14.19 -29.26 29.72
N ILE A 7 13.38 -30.18 29.17
CA ILE A 7 13.38 -31.57 29.62
C ILE A 7 14.68 -32.18 29.10
N LEU A 8 15.65 -32.29 30.01
CA LEU A 8 16.92 -32.96 29.79
C LEU A 8 16.63 -34.42 29.39
N PHE A 9 17.25 -34.84 28.29
CA PHE A 9 17.40 -36.24 27.93
C PHE A 9 18.25 -36.91 29.01
N ASP A 10 17.68 -37.82 29.79
CA ASP A 10 18.45 -38.71 30.67
C ASP A 10 18.80 -40.00 29.91
N PRO A 11 20.07 -40.29 29.62
CA PRO A 11 20.48 -41.52 28.97
C PRO A 11 20.97 -42.54 30.01
N SER A 12 20.09 -43.05 30.88
CA SER A 12 20.29 -44.33 31.57
C SER A 12 19.01 -44.80 32.27
N PRO A 13 18.51 -46.02 32.04
CA PRO A 13 17.35 -46.53 32.76
C PRO A 13 17.76 -47.03 34.15
N SER A 14 17.27 -46.39 35.22
CA SER A 14 17.21 -47.03 36.53
C SER A 14 16.01 -47.99 36.58
N PRO A 15 16.16 -49.21 37.11
CA PRO A 15 15.03 -50.10 37.32
C PRO A 15 14.23 -49.55 38.51
N HIS A 16 12.90 -49.62 38.46
CA HIS A 16 11.95 -49.13 39.48
C HIS A 16 11.45 -47.68 39.29
N SER A 17 10.84 -47.40 38.14
CA SER A 17 9.68 -46.49 38.10
C SER A 17 8.68 -46.92 37.02
N THR A 18 7.49 -47.34 37.44
CA THR A 18 6.38 -47.67 36.53
C THR A 18 5.60 -46.40 36.21
N VAL A 19 6.07 -45.63 35.22
CA VAL A 19 5.29 -44.54 34.63
C VAL A 19 4.28 -45.14 33.65
N PRO A 20 2.97 -44.81 33.73
CA PRO A 20 1.95 -45.33 32.81
C PRO A 20 2.30 -45.01 31.35
N SER A 21 2.14 -46.00 30.45
CA SER A 21 2.44 -45.87 29.02
C SER A 21 1.61 -44.79 28.30
N SER A 22 0.56 -44.27 28.92
CA SER A 22 -0.29 -43.20 28.41
C SER A 22 0.34 -41.80 28.45
N PHE A 23 1.55 -41.65 29.01
CA PHE A 23 2.25 -40.36 29.11
C PHE A 23 3.38 -40.15 28.08
N TYR A 24 3.67 -41.14 27.23
CA TYR A 24 4.69 -41.01 26.20
C TYR A 24 4.12 -40.36 24.95
N ILE A 25 4.26 -39.03 24.83
CA ILE A 25 4.07 -38.34 23.56
C ILE A 25 5.13 -38.88 22.60
N SER A 26 4.71 -39.59 21.54
CA SER A 26 5.65 -40.20 20.60
C SER A 26 6.52 -39.12 19.95
N LYS A 27 7.80 -39.46 19.65
CA LYS A 27 8.71 -38.55 18.93
C LYS A 27 8.09 -38.01 17.64
N SER A 28 7.26 -38.82 16.97
CA SER A 28 6.52 -38.43 15.78
C SER A 28 5.49 -37.33 16.05
N TYR A 29 4.76 -37.39 17.16
CA TYR A 29 3.78 -36.36 17.53
C TYR A 29 4.45 -35.03 17.91
N PHE A 30 5.57 -35.10 18.63
CA PHE A 30 6.36 -33.90 18.96
C PHE A 30 6.98 -33.26 17.70
N SER A 31 7.53 -34.08 16.79
CA SER A 31 8.06 -33.61 15.50
C SER A 31 6.99 -32.94 14.64
N LEU A 32 5.77 -33.49 14.59
CA LEU A 32 4.64 -32.90 13.87
C LEU A 32 4.20 -31.56 14.44
N ILE A 33 4.12 -31.41 15.78
CA ILE A 33 3.79 -30.13 16.42
C ILE A 33 4.90 -29.11 16.18
N TYR A 34 6.16 -29.53 16.33
CA TYR A 34 7.31 -28.68 16.08
C TYR A 34 7.33 -28.18 14.64
N GLU A 35 7.17 -29.06 13.65
CA GLU A 35 7.16 -28.71 12.23
C GLU A 35 5.94 -27.84 11.85
N LYS A 36 4.77 -28.07 12.47
CA LYS A 36 3.56 -27.24 12.27
C LYS A 36 3.72 -25.84 12.86
N ASN A 37 4.33 -25.72 14.04
CA ASN A 37 4.62 -24.42 14.66
C ASN A 37 5.68 -23.67 13.86
N ASN A 38 6.75 -24.33 13.42
CA ASN A 38 7.80 -23.73 12.59
C ASN A 38 7.23 -23.28 11.23
N ARG A 39 6.38 -24.08 10.57
CA ARG A 39 5.65 -23.66 9.35
C ARG A 39 4.73 -22.48 9.58
N LYS A 40 4.06 -22.40 10.74
CA LYS A 40 3.23 -21.23 11.10
C LYS A 40 4.08 -20.00 11.34
N GLU A 41 5.18 -20.10 12.08
CA GLU A 41 6.11 -18.99 12.31
C GLU A 41 6.74 -18.51 11.01
N HIS A 42 7.23 -19.40 10.15
CA HIS A 42 7.76 -19.02 8.83
C HIS A 42 6.70 -18.34 7.94
N LYS A 43 5.45 -18.80 7.96
CA LYS A 43 4.35 -18.13 7.25
C LYS A 43 4.05 -16.76 7.85
N THR A 44 4.02 -16.62 9.17
CA THR A 44 3.79 -15.35 9.87
C THR A 44 4.93 -14.37 9.61
N LEU A 45 6.18 -14.82 9.71
CA LEU A 45 7.37 -14.03 9.39
C LEU A 45 7.40 -13.62 7.92
N GLY A 46 7.00 -14.52 7.01
CA GLY A 46 6.82 -14.19 5.60
C GLY A 46 5.74 -13.15 5.37
N LEU A 47 4.58 -13.28 6.04
CA LEU A 47 3.48 -12.32 5.95
C LEU A 47 3.87 -10.94 6.51
N LEU A 48 4.60 -10.92 7.62
CA LEU A 48 5.14 -9.71 8.22
C LEU A 48 6.20 -9.07 7.33
N ALA A 49 7.14 -9.85 6.78
CA ALA A 49 8.14 -9.33 5.85
C ALA A 49 7.50 -8.77 4.57
N MET A 50 6.46 -9.42 4.04
CA MET A 50 5.68 -8.92 2.90
C MET A 50 4.89 -7.65 3.26
N SER A 51 4.29 -7.57 4.45
CA SER A 51 3.59 -6.36 4.89
C SER A 51 4.54 -5.19 5.13
N HIS A 52 5.75 -5.44 5.65
CA HIS A 52 6.81 -4.46 5.77
C HIS A 52 7.26 -3.93 4.40
N ALA A 53 7.41 -4.80 3.39
CA ALA A 53 7.75 -4.37 2.04
C ALA A 53 6.63 -3.54 1.37
N GLN A 54 5.37 -3.88 1.64
CA GLN A 54 4.19 -3.19 1.09
C GLN A 54 3.81 -1.91 1.84
N LEU A 55 4.43 -1.67 3.00
CA LEU A 55 4.34 -0.43 3.77
C LEU A 55 5.67 0.35 3.80
N ASP A 56 6.65 -0.04 3.00
CA ASP A 56 7.89 0.73 2.84
C ASP A 56 7.67 1.88 1.85
N LEU A 57 7.31 3.04 2.40
CA LEU A 57 7.11 4.27 1.66
C LEU A 57 8.35 4.66 0.82
N LYS A 58 9.55 4.50 1.37
CA LYS A 58 10.78 4.92 0.70
C LYS A 58 11.06 4.02 -0.51
N ALA A 59 10.90 2.71 -0.35
CA ALA A 59 11.02 1.77 -1.47
C ALA A 59 9.99 2.05 -2.57
N GLN A 60 8.74 2.33 -2.19
CA GLN A 60 7.67 2.66 -3.12
C GLN A 60 7.93 3.96 -3.89
N LEU A 61 8.31 5.05 -3.20
CA LEU A 61 8.67 6.32 -3.82
C LEU A 61 9.92 6.18 -4.70
N ARG A 62 10.90 5.37 -4.30
CA ARG A 62 12.08 5.07 -5.11
C ARG A 62 11.70 4.40 -6.42
N GLN A 63 10.86 3.35 -6.36
CA GLN A 63 10.40 2.66 -7.56
C GLN A 63 9.63 3.60 -8.47
N TYR A 64 8.74 4.43 -7.91
CA TYR A 64 8.04 5.47 -8.65
C TYR A 64 9.02 6.44 -9.36
N LYS A 65 10.04 6.95 -8.67
CA LYS A 65 11.05 7.86 -9.25
C LYS A 65 11.95 7.20 -10.31
N LEU A 66 12.22 5.90 -10.17
CA LEU A 66 12.92 5.12 -11.21
C LEU A 66 12.07 4.96 -12.47
N TYR A 67 10.76 4.75 -12.27
CA TYR A 67 9.80 4.54 -13.34
C TYR A 67 9.45 5.83 -14.08
N HIS A 68 9.21 6.90 -13.32
CA HIS A 68 8.80 8.23 -13.77
C HIS A 68 9.92 9.24 -13.53
N ASN A 69 10.79 9.39 -14.52
CA ASN A 69 11.88 10.37 -14.44
C ASN A 69 11.80 11.46 -15.52
N GLU A 70 10.88 11.34 -16.47
CA GLU A 70 10.62 12.37 -17.46
C GLU A 70 9.73 13.48 -16.85
N LYS A 71 10.18 14.74 -16.96
CA LYS A 71 9.59 15.88 -16.24
C LYS A 71 8.20 16.23 -16.76
N THR A 72 7.96 16.11 -18.06
CA THR A 72 6.66 16.38 -18.68
C THR A 72 5.62 15.35 -18.25
N ASN A 73 5.99 14.08 -18.20
CA ASN A 73 5.16 12.99 -17.76
C ASN A 73 4.83 13.13 -16.27
N VAL A 74 5.81 13.45 -15.42
CA VAL A 74 5.54 13.76 -14.00
C VAL A 74 4.55 14.91 -13.87
N LEU A 75 4.65 15.97 -14.67
CA LEU A 75 3.69 17.07 -14.66
C LEU A 75 2.28 16.63 -15.11
N ILE A 76 2.19 15.82 -16.17
CA ILE A 76 0.93 15.20 -16.60
C ILE A 76 0.31 14.41 -15.45
N HIS A 77 1.09 13.57 -14.77
CA HIS A 77 0.63 12.81 -13.61
C HIS A 77 0.14 13.71 -12.48
N MET A 78 0.88 14.77 -12.16
CA MET A 78 0.49 15.71 -11.10
C MET A 78 -0.85 16.40 -11.35
N ILE A 79 -1.24 16.59 -12.61
CA ILE A 79 -2.52 17.22 -12.98
C ILE A 79 -3.63 16.17 -13.10
N PHE A 80 -3.36 15.07 -13.80
CA PHE A 80 -4.40 14.14 -14.22
C PHE A 80 -4.64 12.97 -13.27
N VAL A 81 -3.69 12.59 -12.39
CA VAL A 81 -4.00 11.64 -11.31
C VAL A 81 -5.05 12.22 -10.34
N PRO A 82 -4.93 13.46 -9.83
CA PRO A 82 -5.99 14.05 -9.00
C PRO A 82 -7.33 14.19 -9.74
N ALA A 83 -7.31 14.53 -11.03
CA ALA A 83 -8.52 14.61 -11.84
C ALA A 83 -9.22 13.25 -12.02
N ILE A 84 -8.46 12.18 -12.21
CA ILE A 84 -8.98 10.80 -12.24
C ILE A 84 -9.58 10.43 -10.89
N LEU A 85 -8.87 10.69 -9.79
CA LEU A 85 -9.37 10.42 -8.44
C LEU A 85 -10.69 11.16 -8.19
N PHE A 86 -10.73 12.46 -8.48
CA PHE A 86 -11.90 13.31 -8.29
C PHE A 86 -13.11 12.84 -9.11
N SER A 87 -12.93 12.63 -10.42
CA SER A 87 -14.02 12.18 -11.30
C SER A 87 -14.51 10.77 -10.92
N SER A 88 -13.60 9.88 -10.52
CA SER A 88 -13.97 8.54 -10.00
C SER A 88 -14.79 8.66 -8.72
N SER A 89 -14.38 9.50 -7.77
CA SER A 89 -15.13 9.73 -6.53
C SER A 89 -16.52 10.30 -6.79
N CYS A 90 -16.69 11.21 -7.76
CA CYS A 90 -18.00 11.71 -8.17
C CYS A 90 -18.89 10.57 -8.71
N MET A 91 -18.36 9.73 -9.61
CA MET A 91 -19.10 8.60 -10.15
C MET A 91 -19.44 7.56 -9.07
N PHE A 92 -18.50 7.25 -8.17
CA PHE A 92 -18.69 6.30 -7.09
C PHE A 92 -19.65 6.80 -6.01
N HIS A 93 -19.77 8.13 -5.83
CA HIS A 93 -20.77 8.71 -4.94
C HIS A 93 -22.19 8.40 -5.36
N ARG A 94 -22.44 8.21 -6.66
CA ARG A 94 -23.76 7.82 -7.17
C ARG A 94 -24.16 6.39 -6.76
N ILE A 95 -23.19 5.55 -6.40
CA ILE A 95 -23.42 4.16 -6.01
C ILE A 95 -23.65 4.12 -4.49
N HIS A 96 -24.91 4.03 -4.09
CA HIS A 96 -25.33 3.98 -2.70
C HIS A 96 -25.23 2.56 -2.14
N LEU A 97 -24.61 2.41 -0.97
CA LEU A 97 -24.44 1.13 -0.27
C LEU A 97 -25.40 0.99 0.93
N GLY A 98 -26.15 2.06 1.24
CA GLY A 98 -27.11 2.11 2.36
C GLY A 98 -26.64 3.00 3.52
N TYR A 99 -27.56 3.41 4.38
CA TYR A 99 -27.28 4.22 5.59
C TYR A 99 -26.50 5.52 5.34
N GLY A 100 -26.70 6.16 4.18
CA GLY A 100 -25.95 7.37 3.79
C GLY A 100 -24.51 7.11 3.32
N ILE A 101 -24.08 5.84 3.26
CA ILE A 101 -22.76 5.45 2.75
C ILE A 101 -22.86 5.16 1.25
N THR A 102 -21.87 5.64 0.51
CA THR A 102 -21.70 5.45 -0.93
C THR A 102 -20.34 4.81 -1.24
N LEU A 103 -20.12 4.34 -2.46
CA LEU A 103 -18.86 3.68 -2.81
C LEU A 103 -17.63 4.61 -2.66
N THR A 104 -17.78 5.93 -2.85
CA THR A 104 -16.67 6.88 -2.61
C THR A 104 -16.22 6.92 -1.15
N HIS A 105 -17.13 6.67 -0.19
CA HIS A 105 -16.78 6.60 1.23
C HIS A 105 -15.88 5.40 1.50
N VAL A 106 -16.21 4.24 0.93
CA VAL A 106 -15.41 3.02 1.06
C VAL A 106 -14.04 3.20 0.40
N GLN A 107 -14.00 3.74 -0.82
CA GLN A 107 -12.75 4.08 -1.50
C GLN A 107 -11.88 5.01 -0.64
N SER A 108 -12.47 6.08 -0.12
CA SER A 108 -11.76 7.09 0.67
C SER A 108 -11.24 6.51 1.99
N ALA A 109 -12.01 5.64 2.65
CA ALA A 109 -11.58 4.96 3.87
C ALA A 109 -10.39 4.02 3.62
N ILE A 110 -10.42 3.26 2.53
CA ILE A 110 -9.30 2.39 2.13
C ILE A 110 -8.04 3.21 1.85
N PHE A 111 -8.18 4.31 1.10
CA PHE A 111 -7.05 5.18 0.74
C PHE A 111 -6.48 5.87 2.00
N ALA A 112 -7.35 6.44 2.83
CA ALA A 112 -6.97 7.07 4.09
C ALA A 112 -6.20 6.11 5.00
N LEU A 113 -6.73 4.90 5.22
CA LEU A 113 -6.07 3.89 6.04
C LEU A 113 -4.70 3.51 5.45
N HIS A 114 -4.62 3.25 4.15
CA HIS A 114 -3.36 2.90 3.50
C HIS A 114 -2.31 4.02 3.64
N TYR A 115 -2.69 5.27 3.42
CA TYR A 115 -1.76 6.40 3.48
C TYR A 115 -1.31 6.71 4.91
N LEU A 116 -2.21 6.62 5.89
CA LEU A 116 -1.89 6.80 7.31
C LEU A 116 -0.90 5.73 7.79
N LEU A 117 -1.05 4.49 7.32
CA LEU A 117 -0.12 3.39 7.61
C LEU A 117 1.25 3.57 6.94
N LEU A 118 1.30 4.16 5.74
CA LEU A 118 2.56 4.44 5.04
C LEU A 118 3.37 5.57 5.69
N CYS A 119 2.72 6.71 5.97
CA CYS A 119 3.32 7.81 6.71
C CYS A 119 2.22 8.70 7.27
N PHE A 120 2.18 8.81 8.59
CA PHE A 120 1.06 9.42 9.29
C PHE A 120 0.77 10.88 8.85
N MET A 121 1.78 11.75 8.77
CA MET A 121 1.55 13.17 8.49
C MET A 121 1.05 13.46 7.06
N PRO A 122 1.71 13.00 5.98
CA PRO A 122 1.16 13.16 4.62
C PRO A 122 -0.13 12.35 4.46
N GLY A 123 -0.26 11.20 5.13
CA GLY A 123 -1.48 10.42 5.16
C GLY A 123 -2.65 11.18 5.76
N LEU A 124 -2.41 11.98 6.82
CA LEU A 124 -3.42 12.84 7.43
C LEU A 124 -3.84 13.96 6.49
N ILE A 125 -2.90 14.57 5.75
CA ILE A 125 -3.20 15.58 4.72
C ILE A 125 -4.09 14.96 3.63
N ALA A 126 -3.68 13.82 3.07
CA ALA A 126 -4.45 13.11 2.04
C ALA A 126 -5.85 12.71 2.53
N SER A 127 -5.95 12.18 3.74
CA SER A 127 -7.21 11.80 4.37
C SER A 127 -8.14 12.99 4.59
N SER A 128 -7.58 14.15 4.96
CA SER A 128 -8.35 15.38 5.13
C SER A 128 -8.92 15.89 3.80
N LEU A 129 -8.13 15.83 2.72
CA LEU A 129 -8.59 16.20 1.38
C LEU A 129 -9.72 15.28 0.89
N LEU A 130 -9.58 13.95 1.10
CA LEU A 130 -10.62 12.98 0.78
C LEU A 130 -11.88 13.21 1.63
N PHE A 131 -11.73 13.51 2.91
CA PHE A 131 -12.86 13.84 3.78
C PHE A 131 -13.61 15.08 3.28
N ILE A 132 -12.89 16.16 2.95
CA ILE A 132 -13.48 17.39 2.40
C ILE A 132 -14.22 17.10 1.09
N LEU A 133 -13.67 16.23 0.23
CA LEU A 133 -14.33 15.81 -1.01
C LEU A 133 -15.64 15.07 -0.74
N ASN A 134 -15.64 14.05 0.13
CA ASN A 134 -16.87 13.33 0.47
C ASN A 134 -17.90 14.27 1.10
N TRP A 135 -17.49 15.09 2.07
CA TRP A 135 -18.37 16.08 2.69
C TRP A 135 -18.98 17.03 1.66
N SER A 136 -18.20 17.48 0.67
CA SER A 136 -18.69 18.34 -0.41
C SER A 136 -19.69 17.64 -1.32
N LEU A 137 -19.49 16.34 -1.61
CA LEU A 137 -20.41 15.52 -2.40
C LEU A 137 -21.72 15.26 -1.64
N ASP A 138 -21.63 14.86 -0.37
CA ASP A 138 -22.80 14.58 0.48
C ASP A 138 -23.70 15.80 0.69
N ASN A 139 -23.09 16.99 0.76
CA ASN A 139 -23.81 18.25 0.92
C ASN A 139 -24.16 18.92 -0.42
N GLY A 140 -23.99 18.22 -1.55
CA GLY A 140 -24.34 18.72 -2.88
C GLY A 140 -23.58 19.99 -3.29
N LYS A 141 -22.39 20.24 -2.73
CA LYS A 141 -21.52 21.37 -3.10
C LYS A 141 -20.84 21.15 -4.44
N ILE A 142 -20.64 19.90 -4.82
CA ILE A 142 -20.16 19.49 -6.14
C ILE A 142 -21.34 18.89 -6.90
N GLN A 143 -21.71 19.52 -8.01
CA GLN A 143 -22.79 19.06 -8.87
C GLN A 143 -22.28 19.02 -10.31
N LEU A 144 -21.87 17.83 -10.73
CA LEU A 144 -21.52 17.54 -12.11
C LEU A 144 -22.60 16.65 -12.72
N HIS A 145 -22.86 16.83 -14.01
CA HIS A 145 -23.58 15.84 -14.78
C HIS A 145 -22.68 14.62 -15.01
N LEU A 146 -23.27 13.43 -15.08
CA LEU A 146 -22.52 12.19 -15.35
C LEU A 146 -21.65 12.31 -16.63
N SER A 147 -22.14 13.02 -17.65
CA SER A 147 -21.36 13.29 -18.86
C SER A 147 -20.08 14.09 -18.59
N GLN A 148 -20.11 15.05 -17.67
CA GLN A 148 -18.94 15.84 -17.28
C GLN A 148 -17.94 14.99 -16.47
N GLU A 149 -18.44 14.17 -15.54
CA GLU A 149 -17.61 13.24 -14.74
C GLU A 149 -16.88 12.24 -15.64
N VAL A 150 -17.62 11.58 -16.54
CA VAL A 150 -17.07 10.62 -17.50
C VAL A 150 -16.11 11.30 -18.47
N SER A 151 -16.45 12.50 -18.98
CA SER A 151 -15.56 13.24 -19.88
C SER A 151 -14.24 13.57 -19.19
N LEU A 152 -14.27 14.09 -17.96
CA LEU A 152 -13.07 14.39 -17.18
C LEU A 152 -12.24 13.13 -16.95
N PHE A 153 -12.88 12.02 -16.56
CA PHE A 153 -12.22 10.73 -16.34
C PHE A 153 -11.52 10.23 -17.61
N VAL A 154 -12.23 10.18 -18.73
CA VAL A 154 -11.71 9.65 -20.02
C VAL A 154 -10.60 10.54 -20.57
N VAL A 155 -10.78 11.86 -20.60
CA VAL A 155 -9.74 12.79 -21.07
C VAL A 155 -8.48 12.66 -20.21
N SER A 156 -8.65 12.57 -18.88
CA SER A 156 -7.51 12.42 -17.98
C SER A 156 -6.72 11.14 -18.24
N TRP A 157 -7.41 10.01 -18.46
CA TRP A 157 -6.76 8.76 -18.84
C TRP A 157 -6.04 8.84 -20.19
N ILE A 158 -6.66 9.43 -21.21
CA ILE A 158 -6.03 9.60 -22.52
C ILE A 158 -4.72 10.37 -22.38
N VAL A 159 -4.72 11.49 -21.65
CA VAL A 159 -3.50 12.30 -21.47
C VAL A 159 -2.45 11.55 -20.66
N GLN A 160 -2.84 10.77 -19.64
CA GLN A 160 -1.91 9.89 -18.90
C GLN A 160 -1.25 8.84 -19.79
N PHE A 161 -2.02 8.19 -20.66
CA PHE A 161 -1.46 7.21 -21.60
C PHE A 161 -0.54 7.87 -22.63
N ILE A 162 -0.84 9.10 -23.08
CA ILE A 162 0.07 9.90 -23.90
C ILE A 162 1.36 10.20 -23.13
N GLY A 163 1.25 10.60 -21.86
CA GLY A 163 2.38 10.77 -20.93
C GLY A 163 3.35 9.58 -20.95
N HIS A 164 2.81 8.40 -20.64
CA HIS A 164 3.56 7.16 -20.62
C HIS A 164 4.12 6.75 -21.99
N GLY A 165 3.29 6.76 -23.03
CA GLY A 165 3.66 6.25 -24.35
C GLY A 165 4.61 7.16 -25.12
N TYR A 166 4.34 8.46 -25.12
CA TYR A 166 5.09 9.43 -25.93
C TYR A 166 6.33 9.97 -25.20
N PHE A 167 6.18 10.38 -23.94
CA PHE A 167 7.25 11.04 -23.19
C PHE A 167 8.14 10.03 -22.44
N GLU A 168 7.55 9.14 -21.64
CA GLU A 168 8.34 8.14 -20.89
C GLU A 168 8.80 6.97 -21.78
N ARG A 169 8.11 6.73 -22.91
CA ARG A 169 8.30 5.57 -23.83
C ARG A 169 8.30 4.23 -23.09
N ARG A 170 7.47 4.15 -22.05
CA ARG A 170 7.30 2.96 -21.21
C ARG A 170 5.83 2.59 -21.15
N ARG A 171 5.56 1.31 -20.90
CA ARG A 171 4.18 0.90 -20.59
C ARG A 171 3.73 1.57 -19.29
N PRO A 172 2.43 1.68 -19.03
CA PRO A 172 1.94 2.18 -17.76
C PRO A 172 2.16 1.17 -16.63
N ALA A 173 2.61 1.61 -15.45
CA ALA A 173 2.78 0.75 -14.26
C ALA A 173 1.48 0.05 -13.82
N LEU A 174 0.34 0.60 -14.23
CA LEU A 174 -1.01 0.02 -14.10
C LEU A 174 -1.07 -1.43 -14.62
N MET A 175 -0.26 -1.76 -15.63
CA MET A 175 -0.21 -3.07 -16.27
C MET A 175 0.53 -4.11 -15.42
N ASP A 176 1.34 -3.66 -14.46
CA ASP A 176 2.09 -4.54 -13.56
C ASP A 176 1.26 -4.88 -12.33
N ASN A 177 0.61 -3.88 -11.72
CA ASN A 177 -0.32 -4.05 -10.61
C ASN A 177 -1.35 -2.92 -10.59
N LEU A 178 -2.54 -3.17 -11.16
CA LEU A 178 -3.58 -2.15 -11.34
C LEU A 178 -4.02 -1.53 -10.00
N ILE A 179 -4.40 -2.36 -9.03
CA ILE A 179 -4.96 -1.88 -7.76
C ILE A 179 -3.90 -1.09 -6.99
N GLN A 180 -2.69 -1.62 -6.86
CA GLN A 180 -1.62 -0.93 -6.15
C GLN A 180 -1.27 0.40 -6.83
N SER A 181 -1.21 0.44 -8.16
CA SER A 181 -0.88 1.67 -8.90
C SER A 181 -1.97 2.73 -8.71
N LEU A 182 -3.25 2.36 -8.79
CA LEU A 182 -4.37 3.28 -8.60
C LEU A 182 -4.43 3.84 -7.17
N VAL A 183 -4.16 3.01 -6.18
CA VAL A 183 -4.14 3.43 -4.76
C VAL A 183 -2.93 4.32 -4.47
N THR A 184 -1.74 3.99 -4.96
CA THR A 184 -0.52 4.73 -4.57
C THR A 184 -0.26 5.99 -5.39
N ALA A 185 -0.72 6.06 -6.65
CA ALA A 185 -0.43 7.20 -7.53
C ALA A 185 -0.88 8.56 -6.97
N PRO A 186 -2.09 8.74 -6.39
CA PRO A 186 -2.48 10.03 -5.82
C PRO A 186 -1.59 10.46 -4.66
N TYR A 187 -1.11 9.49 -3.88
CA TYR A 187 -0.22 9.75 -2.75
C TYR A 187 1.18 10.15 -3.21
N PHE A 188 1.70 9.55 -4.27
CA PHE A 188 2.97 9.97 -4.86
C PHE A 188 2.88 11.38 -5.44
N VAL A 189 1.75 11.74 -6.07
CA VAL A 189 1.51 13.13 -6.50
C VAL A 189 1.49 14.10 -5.31
N LEU A 190 0.89 13.72 -4.18
CA LEU A 190 0.98 14.53 -2.96
C LEU A 190 2.45 14.71 -2.52
N PHE A 191 3.28 13.67 -2.58
CA PHE A 191 4.71 13.80 -2.29
C PHE A 191 5.44 14.74 -3.28
N GLU A 192 5.14 14.69 -4.58
CA GLU A 192 5.70 15.64 -5.54
C GLU A 192 5.35 17.10 -5.19
N VAL A 193 4.11 17.35 -4.75
CA VAL A 193 3.70 18.68 -4.26
C VAL A 193 4.47 19.05 -3.00
N LEU A 194 4.53 18.15 -2.01
CA LEU A 194 5.22 18.40 -0.74
C LEU A 194 6.72 18.69 -0.95
N PHE A 195 7.38 17.95 -1.83
CA PHE A 195 8.76 18.18 -2.22
C PHE A 195 8.95 19.56 -2.87
N LYS A 196 8.07 19.94 -3.81
CA LYS A 196 8.10 21.27 -4.44
C LYS A 196 7.86 22.41 -3.45
N LEU A 197 7.07 22.18 -2.41
CA LEU A 197 6.86 23.12 -1.31
C LEU A 197 8.03 23.15 -0.30
N GLY A 198 9.02 22.28 -0.46
CA GLY A 198 10.21 22.23 0.38
C GLY A 198 10.07 21.38 1.64
N PHE A 199 9.02 20.56 1.76
CA PHE A 199 8.92 19.55 2.81
C PHE A 199 9.73 18.30 2.46
N TYR A 200 10.08 17.49 3.47
CA TYR A 200 10.75 16.19 3.29
C TYR A 200 12.05 16.23 2.45
N LYS A 201 12.82 17.34 2.51
CA LYS A 201 14.04 17.54 1.71
C LYS A 201 15.07 16.41 1.87
N GLN A 202 15.24 15.89 3.08
CA GLN A 202 16.15 14.78 3.33
C GLN A 202 15.71 13.51 2.58
N LEU A 203 14.42 13.14 2.68
CA LEU A 203 13.86 12.00 1.95
C LEU A 203 14.01 12.20 0.43
N GLN A 204 13.73 13.40 -0.07
CA GLN A 204 13.91 13.72 -1.48
C GLN A 204 15.36 13.52 -1.93
N ALA A 205 16.34 14.06 -1.18
CA ALA A 205 17.76 13.91 -1.49
C ALA A 205 18.23 12.45 -1.45
N GLU A 206 17.73 11.66 -0.49
CA GLU A 206 18.00 10.23 -0.41
C GLU A 206 17.43 9.46 -1.61
N LEU A 207 16.22 9.80 -2.06
CA LEU A 207 15.60 9.21 -3.24
C LEU A 207 16.38 9.56 -4.51
N GLU A 208 16.76 10.83 -4.68
CA GLU A 208 17.54 11.31 -5.83
C GLU A 208 18.89 10.59 -5.92
N ARG A 209 19.62 10.47 -4.79
CA ARG A 209 20.87 9.71 -4.70
C ARG A 209 20.66 8.25 -5.10
N SER A 210 19.64 7.60 -4.54
CA SER A 210 19.39 6.18 -4.80
C SER A 210 18.98 5.89 -6.25
N VAL A 211 18.29 6.84 -6.90
CA VAL A 211 17.96 6.78 -8.33
C VAL A 211 19.21 6.95 -9.18
N GLN A 212 20.11 7.86 -8.80
CA GLN A 212 21.37 8.07 -9.50
C GLN A 212 22.27 6.84 -9.43
N GLU A 213 22.43 6.24 -8.24
CA GLU A 213 23.17 5.00 -8.04
C GLU A 213 22.63 3.85 -8.91
N ALA A 214 21.30 3.66 -8.92
CA ALA A 214 20.66 2.60 -9.70
C ALA A 214 20.78 2.77 -11.23
N LYS A 215 20.99 4.00 -11.71
CA LYS A 215 21.23 4.29 -13.14
C LYS A 215 22.70 4.13 -13.52
N SER A 216 23.61 4.07 -12.54
CA SER A 216 25.05 3.96 -12.75
C SER A 216 25.58 2.52 -12.74
N THR A 217 24.76 1.58 -12.25
CA THR A 217 24.97 0.12 -12.30
C THR A 217 24.34 -0.48 -13.55
#